data_AF-A0A3C1PU15-F1
#
_entry.id   AF-A0A3C1PU15-F1
#
_cell.length_a   1.000
_cell.length_b   1.000
_cell.length_c   1.000
_cell.angle_alpha   90.00
_cell.angle_beta   90.00
_cell.angle_gamma   90.00
#
_symmetry.space_group_name_H-M   'P 1'
#
loop_
_entity.id
_entity.type
_entity.pdbx_description
1 polymer ?
#
loop_
_entity_poly.entity_id
_entity_poly.type
_entity_poly.pdbx_seq_one_letter_code
_entity_poly.pdbx_strand_id
1 'polypeptide(L)'
;MPLVLLPYCGLVIAVLLRIREYWGCPINRFALIWVAIVVILVSSSGTQLPHYILYSTGPLFMLYARILPTLVSRLWALPGLFVPLSVLGFGLFHQLLPEPNHLRDQEQLIMLFQVITEWRIVLVATSLGLLLLSLIVLLLPEWQLGQRLITLGCVQLACIAFIVLPIISEARQQPLKDAALMAREANADVVSQGVRMPSFSFYRGAITREQAPTKGQWVLISATLFQELKALDAAFKIKASGPGWRLIAPHEPSKI
;
A
#
# COMPACT_ATOMS: atom_id res chain seq x y z
N MET A 1 3.50 1.80 5.62
CA MET A 1 4.10 1.60 6.96
C MET A 1 4.72 2.87 7.54
N PRO A 2 5.62 3.62 6.87
CA PRO A 2 6.05 4.93 7.39
C PRO A 2 4.90 5.95 7.51
N LEU A 3 3.82 5.76 6.75
CA LEU A 3 2.59 6.55 6.87
C LEU A 3 2.03 6.59 8.30
N VAL A 4 2.20 5.54 9.12
CA VAL A 4 1.62 5.50 10.48
C VAL A 4 2.14 6.63 11.36
N LEU A 5 3.41 7.00 11.21
CA LEU A 5 4.04 8.04 12.03
C LEU A 5 3.93 9.45 11.44
N LEU A 6 3.36 9.58 10.24
CA LEU A 6 3.36 10.80 9.46
C LEU A 6 2.72 12.01 10.17
N PRO A 7 1.59 11.89 10.90
CA PRO A 7 1.01 13.00 11.64
C PRO A 7 1.93 13.50 12.76
N TYR A 8 2.81 12.62 13.25
CA TYR A 8 3.75 12.87 14.33
C TYR A 8 5.16 13.23 13.84
N CYS A 9 5.40 13.31 12.52
CA CYS A 9 6.71 13.67 11.98
C CYS A 9 7.21 15.04 12.48
N GLY A 10 6.30 15.98 12.77
CA GLY A 10 6.66 17.25 13.39
C GLY A 10 7.36 17.06 14.74
N LEU A 11 6.93 16.09 15.55
CA LEU A 11 7.56 15.78 16.83
C LEU A 11 8.97 15.19 16.64
N VAL A 12 9.19 14.37 15.61
CA VAL A 12 10.54 13.88 15.27
C VAL A 12 11.47 15.06 14.99
N ILE A 13 11.03 16.01 14.17
CA ILE A 13 11.80 17.21 13.84
C ILE A 13 12.08 18.02 15.11
N ALA A 14 11.08 18.22 15.97
CA ALA A 14 11.27 18.94 17.23
C ALA A 14 12.31 18.28 18.15
N VAL A 15 12.29 16.95 18.25
CA VAL A 15 13.29 16.18 19.03
C VAL A 15 14.69 16.33 18.42
N LEU A 16 14.81 16.26 17.09
CA LEU A 16 16.09 16.42 16.39
C LEU A 16 16.68 17.83 16.58
N LEU A 17 15.85 18.87 16.51
CA LEU A 17 16.28 20.25 16.75
C LEU A 17 16.78 20.48 18.19
N ARG A 18 16.30 19.68 19.15
CA ARG A 18 16.71 19.73 20.56
C ARG A 18 17.56 18.54 20.99
N ILE A 19 18.25 17.87 20.04
CA ILE A 19 18.97 16.62 20.33
C ILE A 19 20.01 16.78 21.45
N ARG A 20 20.67 17.94 21.55
CA ARG A 20 21.66 18.24 22.60
C ARG A 20 21.07 18.21 24.00
N GLU A 21 19.86 18.74 24.16
CA GLU A 21 19.13 18.75 25.44
C GLU A 21 18.75 17.32 25.85
N TYR A 22 18.27 16.54 24.87
CA TYR A 22 17.83 15.16 25.11
C TYR A 22 19.00 14.22 25.40
N TRP A 23 20.20 14.50 24.90
CA TRP A 23 21.38 13.67 25.10
C TRP A 23 21.85 13.57 26.56
N GLY A 24 21.56 14.58 27.39
CA GLY A 24 22.00 14.62 28.79
C GLY A 24 21.35 13.54 29.67
N CYS A 25 20.15 13.08 29.32
CA CYS A 25 19.42 12.07 30.09
C CYS A 25 19.69 10.66 29.54
N PRO A 26 20.15 9.68 30.36
CA PRO A 26 20.54 8.35 29.88
C PRO A 26 19.46 7.62 29.08
N ILE A 27 18.20 7.72 29.51
CA ILE A 27 17.06 7.06 28.86
C ILE A 27 16.71 7.69 27.50
N ASN A 28 16.77 9.03 27.40
CA ASN A 28 16.56 9.73 26.12
C ASN A 28 17.66 9.41 25.13
N ARG A 29 18.91 9.38 25.60
CA ARG A 29 20.07 8.99 24.79
C ARG A 29 19.94 7.55 24.28
N PHE A 30 19.52 6.62 25.14
CA PHE A 30 19.23 5.26 24.72
C PHE A 30 18.16 5.22 23.61
N ALA A 31 17.04 5.94 23.80
CA ALA A 31 15.97 6.00 22.80
C ALA A 31 16.46 6.58 21.46
N LEU A 32 17.24 7.67 21.48
CA LEU A 32 17.83 8.27 20.28
C LEU A 32 18.79 7.32 19.55
N ILE A 33 19.67 6.65 20.29
CA ILE A 33 20.61 5.67 19.74
C ILE A 33 19.84 4.49 19.13
N TRP A 34 18.80 3.99 19.80
CA TRP A 34 17.98 2.90 19.29
C TRP A 34 17.29 3.27 17.98
N VAL A 35 16.65 4.44 17.92
CA VAL A 35 16.02 4.94 16.70
C VAL A 35 17.06 5.05 15.58
N ALA A 36 18.24 5.62 15.86
CA ALA A 36 19.31 5.73 14.88
C ALA A 36 19.78 4.36 14.37
N ILE A 37 19.99 3.38 15.25
CA ILE A 37 20.37 2.01 14.88
C ILE A 37 19.30 1.38 13.99
N VAL A 38 18.02 1.46 14.36
CA VAL A 38 16.93 0.89 13.56
C VAL A 38 16.89 1.53 12.18
N VAL A 39 17.00 2.86 12.09
CA VAL A 39 17.01 3.58 10.81
C VAL A 39 18.21 3.16 9.96
N ILE A 40 19.42 3.12 10.53
CA ILE A 40 20.64 2.71 9.82
C ILE A 40 20.52 1.27 9.31
N LEU A 41 20.13 0.33 10.17
CA LEU A 41 20.00 -1.08 9.81
C LEU A 41 18.94 -1.28 8.73
N VAL A 42 17.78 -0.64 8.84
CA VAL A 42 16.70 -0.74 7.85
C VAL A 42 17.11 -0.08 6.53
N SER A 43 17.78 1.07 6.56
CA SER A 43 18.30 1.73 5.36
C SER A 43 19.43 0.96 4.68
N SER A 44 20.25 0.22 5.44
CA SER A 44 21.32 -0.63 4.90
C SER A 44 20.85 -2.03 4.49
N SER A 45 19.73 -2.49 5.03
CA SER A 45 19.19 -3.81 4.72
C SER A 45 18.55 -3.75 3.34
N GLY A 46 19.21 -4.32 2.33
CA GLY A 46 18.67 -4.46 0.97
C GLY A 46 17.38 -5.29 0.90
N THR A 47 16.87 -5.79 2.03
CA THR A 47 15.61 -6.52 2.15
C THR A 47 14.43 -5.56 2.40
N GLN A 48 13.50 -5.57 1.45
CA GLN A 48 12.41 -4.61 1.26
C GLN A 48 11.23 -4.85 2.20
N LEU A 49 11.45 -4.84 3.51
CA LEU A 49 10.37 -4.95 4.48
C LEU A 49 10.29 -3.67 5.33
N PRO A 50 9.62 -2.61 4.81
CA PRO A 50 9.47 -1.33 5.51
C PRO A 50 8.83 -1.42 6.89
N HIS A 51 8.25 -2.57 7.26
CA HIS A 51 7.65 -2.76 8.58
C HIS A 51 8.68 -2.83 9.70
N TYR A 52 9.97 -3.10 9.42
CA TYR A 52 11.02 -3.09 10.44
C TYR A 52 11.23 -1.71 11.09
N ILE A 53 10.80 -0.63 10.42
CA ILE A 53 10.80 0.70 11.02
C ILE A 53 9.90 0.77 12.27
N LEU A 54 8.93 -0.14 12.41
CA LEU A 54 8.05 -0.21 13.58
C LEU A 54 8.81 -0.50 14.88
N TYR A 55 10.00 -1.08 14.83
CA TYR A 55 10.86 -1.27 16.01
C TYR A 55 11.35 0.06 16.61
N SER A 56 11.23 1.17 15.88
CA SER A 56 11.52 2.52 16.40
C SER A 56 10.34 3.16 17.14
N THR A 57 9.12 2.59 17.06
CA THR A 57 7.90 3.24 17.58
C THR A 57 7.92 3.42 19.10
N GLY A 58 8.32 2.40 19.86
CA GLY A 58 8.44 2.47 21.33
C GLY A 58 9.33 3.63 21.81
N PRO A 59 10.61 3.71 21.39
CA PRO A 59 11.47 4.82 21.78
C PRO A 59 11.01 6.17 21.21
N LEU A 60 10.41 6.22 20.03
CA LEU A 60 9.82 7.45 19.50
C LEU A 60 8.67 7.95 20.38
N PHE A 61 7.74 7.09 20.82
CA PHE A 61 6.65 7.49 21.70
C PHE A 61 7.13 8.00 23.05
N MET A 62 8.19 7.41 23.59
CA MET A 62 8.84 7.91 24.80
C MET A 62 9.41 9.33 24.59
N LEU A 63 10.08 9.58 23.47
CA LEU A 63 10.61 10.91 23.12
C LEU A 63 9.47 11.92 22.87
N TYR A 64 8.39 11.48 22.21
CA TYR A 64 7.20 12.30 21.95
C TYR A 64 6.53 12.75 23.25
N ALA A 65 6.36 11.85 24.22
CA ALA A 65 5.77 12.17 25.51
C ALA A 65 6.55 13.28 26.25
N ARG A 66 7.87 13.37 26.05
CA ARG A 66 8.73 14.40 26.66
C ARG A 66 8.71 15.73 25.93
N ILE A 67 8.69 15.72 24.59
CA ILE A 67 8.73 16.97 23.81
C ILE A 67 7.36 17.64 23.76
N LEU A 68 6.26 16.85 23.74
CA LEU A 68 4.92 17.35 23.49
C LEU A 68 4.48 18.49 24.43
N PRO A 69 4.70 18.44 25.76
CA PRO A 69 4.33 19.53 26.66
C PRO A 69 5.09 20.84 26.41
N THR A 70 6.25 20.78 25.76
CA THR A 70 7.10 21.95 25.49
C THR A 70 6.72 22.68 24.19
N LEU A 71 5.83 22.10 23.39
CA LEU A 71 5.45 22.62 22.08
C LEU A 71 4.07 23.29 22.15
N VAL A 72 4.04 24.59 21.83
CA VAL A 72 2.80 25.39 21.87
C VAL A 72 2.20 25.59 20.46
N SER A 73 3.05 25.63 19.44
CA SER A 73 2.62 25.95 18.07
C SER A 73 1.83 24.82 17.41
N ARG A 74 0.69 25.16 16.79
CA ARG A 74 -0.09 24.23 15.95
C ARG A 74 0.66 23.75 14.71
N LEU A 75 1.73 24.45 14.30
CA LEU A 75 2.50 24.11 13.11
C LEU A 75 3.13 22.71 13.19
N TRP A 76 3.39 22.21 14.39
CA TRP A 76 3.92 20.87 14.62
C TRP A 76 2.94 19.74 14.22
N ALA A 77 1.66 20.06 14.05
CA ALA A 77 0.63 19.13 13.60
C ALA A 77 0.35 19.21 12.09
N LEU A 78 0.98 20.14 11.35
CA LEU A 78 0.80 20.28 9.89
C LEU A 78 1.08 19.00 9.09
N PRO A 79 2.06 18.15 9.45
CA PRO A 79 2.28 16.89 8.74
C PRO A 79 1.04 15.99 8.68
N GLY A 80 0.09 16.12 9.62
CA GLY A 80 -1.18 15.40 9.60
C GLY A 80 -2.07 15.71 8.39
N LEU A 81 -1.86 16.84 7.69
CA LEU A 81 -2.57 17.18 6.45
C LEU A 81 -2.09 16.40 5.23
N PHE A 82 -0.89 15.83 5.29
CA PHE A 82 -0.24 15.27 4.11
C PHE A 82 -1.02 14.11 3.50
N VAL A 83 -1.54 13.19 4.32
CA VAL A 83 -2.30 12.03 3.84
C VAL A 83 -3.61 12.43 3.15
N PRO A 84 -4.53 13.19 3.78
CA PRO A 84 -5.76 13.61 3.10
C PRO A 84 -5.47 14.46 1.86
N LEU A 85 -4.45 15.32 1.90
CA LEU A 85 -4.03 16.11 0.73
C LEU A 85 -3.51 15.21 -0.41
N SER A 86 -2.69 14.21 -0.08
CA SER A 86 -2.15 13.27 -1.07
C SER A 86 -3.25 12.44 -1.71
N VAL A 87 -4.21 11.96 -0.93
CA VAL A 87 -5.36 11.20 -1.45
C VAL A 87 -6.24 12.07 -2.34
N LEU A 88 -6.55 13.30 -1.94
CA LEU A 88 -7.31 14.24 -2.75
C LEU A 88 -6.57 14.60 -4.05
N GLY A 89 -5.27 14.92 -3.94
CA GLY A 89 -4.43 15.23 -5.08
C GLY A 89 -4.34 14.06 -6.06
N PHE A 90 -4.23 12.83 -5.55
CA PHE A 90 -4.26 11.62 -6.37
C PHE A 90 -5.62 11.44 -7.05
N GLY A 91 -6.73 11.66 -6.33
CA GLY A 91 -8.08 11.61 -6.90
C GLY A 91 -8.28 12.57 -8.07
N LEU A 92 -7.76 13.80 -7.96
CA LEU A 92 -7.94 14.86 -8.95
C LEU A 92 -6.93 14.81 -10.11
N PHE A 93 -5.67 14.45 -9.81
CA PHE A 93 -4.53 14.60 -10.72
C PHE A 93 -3.86 13.29 -11.12
N HIS A 94 -4.49 12.12 -10.87
CA HIS A 94 -3.91 10.82 -11.26
C HIS A 94 -3.50 10.75 -12.74
N GLN A 95 -4.21 11.46 -13.63
CA GLN A 95 -3.92 11.50 -15.07
C GLN A 95 -2.56 12.11 -15.43
N LEU A 96 -1.95 12.88 -14.52
CA LEU A 96 -0.65 13.51 -14.73
C LEU A 96 0.53 12.61 -14.35
N LEU A 97 0.27 11.41 -13.81
CA LEU A 97 1.33 10.52 -13.37
C LEU A 97 2.05 9.92 -14.59
N PRO A 98 3.40 9.92 -14.58
CA PRO A 98 4.18 9.36 -15.68
C PRO A 98 3.95 7.85 -15.79
N GLU A 99 3.91 7.36 -17.03
CA GLU A 99 3.81 5.92 -17.29
C GLU A 99 5.10 5.20 -16.86
N PRO A 100 5.00 4.10 -16.08
CA PRO A 100 6.16 3.29 -15.72
C PRO A 100 6.78 2.60 -16.93
N ASN A 101 8.08 2.29 -16.86
CA ASN A 101 8.77 1.55 -17.94
C ASN A 101 8.47 0.05 -17.95
N HIS A 102 8.07 -0.53 -16.81
CA HIS A 102 7.88 -1.96 -16.67
C HIS A 102 6.42 -2.35 -16.93
N LEU A 103 6.16 -3.31 -17.81
CA LEU A 103 4.81 -3.71 -18.26
C LEU A 103 3.86 -4.04 -17.09
N ARG A 104 4.35 -4.76 -16.08
CA ARG A 104 3.58 -5.04 -14.86
C ARG A 104 3.09 -3.79 -14.16
N ASP A 105 3.93 -2.76 -14.07
CA ASP A 105 3.62 -1.52 -13.36
C ASP A 105 2.67 -0.65 -14.18
N GLN A 106 2.76 -0.69 -15.51
CA GLN A 106 1.79 -0.08 -16.42
C GLN A 106 0.40 -0.69 -16.24
N GLU A 107 0.28 -2.03 -16.30
CA GLU A 107 -0.99 -2.73 -16.08
C GLU A 107 -1.58 -2.44 -14.70
N GLN A 108 -0.71 -2.38 -13.68
CA GLN A 108 -1.10 -2.05 -12.32
C GLN A 108 -1.67 -0.63 -12.20
N LEU A 109 -1.08 0.32 -12.92
CA LEU A 109 -1.50 1.72 -12.92
C LEU A 109 -2.80 1.91 -13.69
N ILE A 110 -2.99 1.20 -14.81
CA ILE A 110 -4.26 1.18 -15.55
C ILE A 110 -5.41 0.68 -14.67
N MET A 111 -5.22 -0.47 -14.00
CA MET A 111 -6.23 -1.01 -13.08
C MET A 111 -6.55 -0.04 -11.94
N LEU A 112 -5.52 0.60 -11.40
CA LEU A 112 -5.68 1.60 -10.34
C LEU A 112 -6.47 2.83 -10.82
N PHE A 113 -6.20 3.32 -12.04
CA PHE A 113 -6.93 4.45 -12.62
C PHE A 113 -8.38 4.12 -12.91
N GLN A 114 -8.67 2.90 -13.36
CA GLN A 114 -10.04 2.45 -13.54
C GLN A 114 -10.81 2.51 -12.21
N VAL A 115 -10.26 1.93 -11.15
CA VAL A 115 -10.88 1.95 -9.81
C VAL A 115 -11.07 3.39 -9.31
N ILE A 116 -10.06 4.26 -9.43
CA ILE A 116 -10.19 5.67 -9.03
C ILE A 116 -11.28 6.38 -9.83
N THR A 117 -11.39 6.10 -11.12
CA THR A 117 -12.38 6.74 -11.99
C THR A 117 -13.79 6.30 -11.61
N GLU A 118 -13.99 5.02 -11.34
CA GLU A 118 -15.26 4.47 -10.84
C GLU A 118 -15.63 5.08 -9.48
N TRP A 119 -14.66 5.22 -8.58
CA TRP A 119 -14.86 5.76 -7.23
C TRP A 119 -14.76 7.28 -7.14
N ARG A 120 -14.57 8.00 -8.25
CA ARG A 120 -14.10 9.39 -8.28
C ARG A 120 -14.90 10.32 -7.37
N ILE A 121 -16.23 10.25 -7.44
CA ILE A 121 -17.12 11.13 -6.67
C ILE A 121 -16.97 10.85 -5.17
N VAL A 122 -17.04 9.57 -4.78
CA VAL A 122 -16.92 9.14 -3.38
C VAL A 122 -15.53 9.50 -2.84
N LEU A 123 -14.48 9.19 -3.59
CA LEU A 123 -13.10 9.48 -3.21
C LEU A 123 -12.87 10.98 -3.00
N VAL A 124 -13.29 11.83 -3.95
CA VAL A 124 -13.14 13.29 -3.84
C VAL A 124 -13.97 13.84 -2.69
N ALA A 125 -15.23 13.44 -2.55
CA ALA A 125 -16.11 13.92 -1.47
C ALA A 125 -15.58 13.52 -0.09
N THR A 126 -15.19 12.26 0.11
CA THR A 126 -14.67 11.79 1.40
C THR A 126 -13.30 12.39 1.71
N SER A 127 -12.39 12.48 0.73
CA SER A 127 -11.08 13.10 0.94
C SER A 127 -11.17 14.60 1.23
N LEU A 128 -12.08 15.32 0.56
CA LEU A 128 -12.36 16.73 0.85
C LEU A 128 -12.95 16.88 2.26
N GLY A 129 -13.91 16.04 2.66
CA GLY A 129 -14.47 16.05 4.01
C GLY A 129 -13.41 15.81 5.10
N LEU A 130 -12.52 14.83 4.89
CA LEU A 130 -11.42 14.54 5.82
C LEU A 130 -10.36 15.65 5.85
N LEU A 131 -10.10 16.31 4.70
CA LEU A 131 -9.24 17.48 4.63
C LEU A 131 -9.84 18.66 5.40
N LEU A 132 -11.11 18.97 5.19
CA LEU A 132 -11.82 20.02 5.91
C LEU A 132 -11.83 19.75 7.42
N LEU A 133 -12.12 18.51 7.84
CA LEU A 133 -12.03 18.11 9.24
C LEU A 133 -10.63 18.34 9.81
N SER A 134 -9.58 17.98 9.06
CA SER A 134 -8.20 18.20 9.48
C SER A 134 -7.85 19.68 9.61
N LEU A 135 -8.32 20.52 8.69
CA LEU A 135 -8.15 21.98 8.74
C LEU A 135 -8.89 22.59 9.93
N ILE A 136 -10.13 22.16 10.20
CA ILE A 136 -10.89 22.59 11.38
C ILE A 136 -10.09 22.26 12.64
N VAL A 137 -9.64 21.01 12.79
CA VAL A 137 -8.84 20.57 13.96
C VAL A 137 -7.57 21.43 14.16
N LEU A 138 -6.90 21.82 13.08
CA LEU A 138 -5.73 22.69 13.17
C LEU A 138 -6.06 24.14 13.57
N LEU A 139 -7.20 24.65 13.10
CA LEU A 139 -7.59 26.04 13.31
C LEU A 139 -8.33 26.28 14.62
N LEU A 140 -8.88 25.25 15.26
CA LEU A 140 -9.55 25.35 16.56
C LEU A 140 -8.59 25.92 17.62
N PRO A 141 -8.90 27.10 18.21
CA PRO A 141 -7.97 27.82 19.08
C PRO A 141 -7.79 27.15 20.45
N GLU A 142 -8.86 26.61 21.02
CA GLU A 142 -8.90 26.00 22.36
C GLU A 142 -8.15 24.66 22.46
N TRP A 143 -7.76 24.09 21.33
CA TRP A 143 -7.22 22.73 21.28
C TRP A 143 -5.72 22.69 21.55
N GLN A 144 -5.32 21.82 22.48
CA GLN A 144 -3.92 21.55 22.77
C GLN A 144 -3.28 20.76 21.60
N LEU A 145 -1.96 20.87 21.45
CA LEU A 145 -1.24 20.16 20.38
C LEU A 145 -1.46 18.64 20.43
N GLY A 146 -1.50 18.05 21.62
CA GLY A 146 -1.77 16.62 21.79
C GLY A 146 -3.13 16.19 21.23
N GLN A 147 -4.18 16.96 21.51
CA GLN A 147 -5.53 16.69 20.99
C GLN A 147 -5.55 16.77 19.46
N ARG A 148 -4.91 17.79 18.88
CA ARG A 148 -4.78 17.93 17.42
C ARG A 148 -4.08 16.73 16.79
N LEU A 149 -2.95 16.29 17.36
CA LEU A 149 -2.19 15.16 16.84
C LEU A 149 -2.95 13.83 16.94
N ILE A 150 -3.66 13.58 18.04
CA ILE A 150 -4.50 12.39 18.20
C ILE A 150 -5.60 12.38 17.14
N THR A 151 -6.32 13.49 16.99
CA THR A 151 -7.42 13.57 16.01
C THR A 151 -6.93 13.47 14.57
N LEU A 152 -5.81 14.10 14.22
CA LEU A 152 -5.19 13.93 12.89
C LEU A 152 -4.70 12.49 12.67
N GLY A 153 -4.21 11.82 13.72
CA GLY A 153 -3.92 10.38 13.69
C GLY A 153 -5.15 9.54 13.38
N CYS A 154 -6.30 9.85 13.99
CA CYS A 154 -7.58 9.20 13.71
C CYS A 154 -8.06 9.48 12.28
N VAL A 155 -7.95 10.72 11.79
CA VAL A 155 -8.28 11.07 10.41
C VAL A 155 -7.42 10.28 9.43
N GLN A 156 -6.12 10.18 9.68
CA GLN A 156 -5.23 9.36 8.86
C GLN A 156 -5.63 7.88 8.89
N LEU A 157 -5.93 7.33 10.07
CA LEU A 157 -6.37 5.94 10.20
C LEU A 157 -7.64 5.71 9.36
N ALA A 158 -8.61 6.63 9.43
CA ALA A 158 -9.82 6.58 8.62
C ALA A 158 -9.51 6.68 7.11
N CYS A 159 -8.65 7.60 6.67
CA CYS A 159 -8.20 7.68 5.28
C CYS A 159 -7.61 6.35 4.79
N ILE A 160 -6.72 5.74 5.59
CA ILE A 160 -6.06 4.49 5.20
C ILE A 160 -7.06 3.33 5.16
N ALA A 161 -7.89 3.21 6.20
CA ALA A 161 -8.82 2.09 6.35
C ALA A 161 -9.97 2.11 5.35
N PHE A 162 -10.54 3.29 5.07
CA PHE A 162 -11.76 3.42 4.28
C PHE A 162 -11.54 3.88 2.83
N ILE A 163 -10.37 4.42 2.50
CA ILE A 163 -10.07 4.88 1.13
C ILE A 163 -8.92 4.09 0.54
N VAL A 164 -7.73 4.18 1.15
CA VAL A 164 -6.51 3.62 0.55
C VAL A 164 -6.56 2.09 0.47
N LEU A 165 -6.95 1.42 1.56
CA LEU A 165 -6.96 -0.04 1.61
C LEU A 165 -8.00 -0.67 0.65
N PRO A 166 -9.26 -0.18 0.57
CA PRO A 166 -10.21 -0.67 -0.43
C PRO A 166 -9.74 -0.50 -1.87
N ILE A 167 -9.22 0.68 -2.24
CA ILE A 167 -8.73 0.94 -3.60
C ILE A 167 -7.59 -0.01 -3.98
N ILE A 168 -6.61 -0.20 -3.07
CA ILE A 168 -5.48 -1.12 -3.33
C ILE A 168 -5.97 -2.56 -3.43
N SER A 169 -6.92 -2.96 -2.57
CA SER A 169 -7.52 -4.29 -2.59
C SER A 169 -8.22 -4.57 -3.92
N GLU A 170 -9.04 -3.64 -4.39
CA GLU A 170 -9.79 -3.77 -5.64
C GLU A 170 -8.86 -3.77 -6.86
N ALA A 171 -7.86 -2.87 -6.90
CA ALA A 171 -6.93 -2.79 -8.03
C ALA A 171 -5.95 -3.98 -8.11
N ARG A 172 -5.63 -4.66 -7.00
CA ARG A 172 -4.63 -5.76 -6.97
C ARG A 172 -5.21 -7.13 -6.68
N GLN A 173 -5.97 -7.24 -5.60
CA GLN A 173 -6.34 -8.53 -5.02
C GLN A 173 -7.62 -9.09 -5.66
N GLN A 174 -8.57 -8.21 -6.00
CA GLN A 174 -9.86 -8.61 -6.56
C GLN A 174 -9.73 -9.39 -7.88
N PRO A 175 -8.95 -8.95 -8.90
CA PRO A 175 -8.84 -9.69 -10.17
C PRO A 175 -8.27 -11.10 -9.98
N LEU A 176 -7.34 -11.25 -9.04
CA LEU A 176 -6.72 -12.53 -8.71
C LEU A 176 -7.70 -13.47 -8.00
N LYS A 177 -8.49 -12.92 -7.07
CA LYS A 177 -9.55 -13.66 -6.38
C LYS A 177 -10.59 -14.15 -7.38
N ASP A 178 -11.04 -13.30 -8.31
CA ASP A 178 -12.05 -13.66 -9.30
C ASP A 178 -11.53 -14.74 -10.26
N ALA A 179 -10.27 -14.65 -10.69
CA ALA A 179 -9.62 -15.70 -11.48
C ALA A 179 -9.52 -17.04 -10.74
N ALA A 180 -9.22 -17.01 -9.44
CA ALA A 180 -9.15 -18.21 -8.61
C ALA A 180 -10.53 -18.85 -8.41
N LEU A 181 -11.57 -18.03 -8.22
CA LEU A 181 -12.96 -18.48 -8.12
C LEU A 181 -13.45 -19.08 -9.44
N MET A 182 -13.11 -18.47 -10.59
CA MET A 182 -13.41 -19.02 -11.91
C MET A 182 -12.76 -20.40 -12.12
N ALA A 183 -11.50 -20.57 -11.71
CA ALA A 183 -10.83 -21.86 -11.77
C ALA A 183 -11.46 -22.91 -10.84
N ARG A 184 -11.96 -22.48 -9.67
CA ARG A 184 -12.67 -23.34 -8.73
C ARG A 184 -14.02 -23.79 -9.28
N GLU A 185 -14.81 -22.89 -9.84
CA GLU A 185 -16.11 -23.19 -10.45
C GLU A 185 -15.97 -24.16 -11.63
N ALA A 186 -14.90 -24.03 -12.41
CA ALA A 186 -14.60 -24.95 -13.50
C ALA A 186 -14.00 -26.30 -13.04
N ASN A 187 -13.74 -26.50 -11.74
CA ASN A 187 -12.92 -27.61 -11.22
C ASN A 187 -11.62 -27.81 -12.02
N ALA A 188 -11.02 -26.71 -12.46
CA ALA A 188 -9.88 -26.76 -13.36
C ALA A 188 -8.63 -27.20 -12.61
N ASP A 189 -7.81 -28.04 -13.27
CA ASP A 189 -6.46 -28.31 -12.81
C ASP A 189 -5.52 -27.19 -13.28
N VAL A 190 -5.05 -26.37 -12.33
CA VAL A 190 -4.22 -25.18 -12.59
C VAL A 190 -2.81 -25.40 -12.05
N VAL A 191 -1.82 -25.06 -12.87
CA VAL A 191 -0.40 -24.98 -12.49
C VAL A 191 0.10 -23.53 -12.63
N SER A 192 1.20 -23.19 -11.95
CA SER A 192 1.79 -21.85 -12.02
C SER A 192 3.10 -21.87 -12.82
N GLN A 193 3.35 -20.83 -13.62
CA GLN A 193 4.60 -20.62 -14.34
C GLN A 193 5.10 -19.18 -14.21
N GLY A 194 6.26 -19.00 -13.58
CA GLY A 194 6.93 -17.70 -13.45
C GLY A 194 6.19 -16.70 -12.53
N VAL A 195 5.19 -17.15 -11.79
CA VAL A 195 4.45 -16.35 -10.80
C VAL A 195 4.21 -17.20 -9.55
N ARG A 196 4.38 -16.60 -8.37
CA ARG A 196 4.00 -17.20 -7.09
C ARG A 196 2.98 -16.33 -6.39
N MET A 197 1.73 -16.77 -6.39
CA MET A 197 0.60 -16.07 -5.78
C MET A 197 -0.17 -17.01 -4.84
N PRO A 198 0.25 -17.14 -3.56
CA PRO A 198 -0.40 -18.03 -2.61
C PRO A 198 -1.90 -17.76 -2.42
N SER A 199 -2.31 -16.50 -2.52
CA SER A 199 -3.73 -16.09 -2.46
C SER A 199 -4.58 -16.73 -3.54
N PHE A 200 -4.03 -16.99 -4.73
CA PHE A 200 -4.74 -17.74 -5.79
C PHE A 200 -5.08 -19.16 -5.34
N SER A 201 -4.10 -19.87 -4.76
CA SER A 201 -4.33 -21.24 -4.23
C SER A 201 -5.34 -21.25 -3.09
N PHE A 202 -5.31 -20.22 -2.23
CA PHE A 202 -6.26 -20.06 -1.13
C PHE A 202 -7.71 -19.91 -1.64
N TYR A 203 -7.98 -18.98 -2.57
CA TYR A 203 -9.34 -18.76 -3.08
C TYR A 203 -9.82 -19.89 -4.01
N ARG A 204 -8.91 -20.53 -4.75
CA ARG A 204 -9.21 -21.73 -5.55
C ARG A 204 -9.58 -22.92 -4.67
N GLY A 205 -9.01 -23.01 -3.45
CA GLY A 205 -9.16 -24.16 -2.56
C GLY A 205 -8.27 -25.35 -2.92
N ALA A 206 -7.26 -25.16 -3.77
CA ALA A 206 -6.32 -26.20 -4.19
C ALA A 206 -4.91 -25.62 -4.40
N ILE A 207 -3.89 -26.41 -4.07
CA ILE A 207 -2.49 -26.01 -4.22
C ILE A 207 -2.15 -25.88 -5.71
N THR A 208 -1.72 -24.69 -6.12
CA THR A 208 -1.25 -24.40 -7.47
C THR A 208 0.26 -24.55 -7.50
N ARG A 209 0.76 -25.69 -7.97
CA ARG A 209 2.20 -26.01 -7.99
C ARG A 209 2.90 -25.27 -9.12
N GLU A 210 4.13 -24.85 -8.88
CA GLU A 210 4.98 -24.28 -9.91
C GLU A 210 5.66 -25.41 -10.69
N GLN A 211 5.15 -25.69 -11.89
CA GLN A 211 5.61 -26.79 -12.74
C GLN A 211 5.28 -26.52 -14.21
N ALA A 212 5.93 -27.26 -15.12
CA ALA A 212 5.56 -27.22 -16.54
C ALA A 212 4.12 -27.77 -16.74
N PRO A 213 3.30 -27.12 -17.59
CA PRO A 213 1.93 -27.53 -17.82
C PRO A 213 1.85 -28.80 -18.67
N THR A 214 0.86 -29.62 -18.35
CA THR A 214 0.47 -30.81 -19.12
C THR A 214 -0.75 -30.47 -19.99
N LYS A 215 -0.97 -31.21 -21.09
CA LYS A 215 -2.12 -31.00 -21.98
C LYS A 215 -3.43 -31.03 -21.17
N GLY A 216 -4.29 -30.02 -21.37
CA GLY A 216 -5.59 -29.91 -20.69
C GLY A 216 -5.58 -29.08 -19.39
N GLN A 217 -4.41 -28.78 -18.82
CA GLN A 217 -4.31 -27.96 -17.60
C GLN A 217 -4.45 -26.47 -17.89
N TRP A 218 -5.07 -25.75 -16.96
CA TRP A 218 -5.04 -24.29 -16.93
C TRP A 218 -3.69 -23.83 -16.37
N VAL A 219 -3.25 -22.64 -16.75
CA VAL A 219 -1.95 -22.11 -16.35
C VAL A 219 -2.10 -20.68 -15.84
N LEU A 220 -1.65 -20.44 -14.60
CA LEU A 220 -1.38 -19.10 -14.10
C LEU A 220 0.04 -18.72 -14.51
N ILE A 221 0.17 -17.81 -15.47
CA ILE A 221 1.44 -17.47 -16.09
C ILE A 221 1.79 -16.00 -15.90
N SER A 222 3.09 -15.69 -15.80
CA SER A 222 3.57 -14.29 -15.81
C SER A 222 3.26 -13.61 -17.15
N ALA A 223 3.02 -12.30 -17.12
CA ALA A 223 2.75 -11.53 -18.33
C ALA A 223 3.93 -11.56 -19.32
N THR A 224 5.17 -11.65 -18.83
CA THR A 224 6.38 -11.74 -19.66
C THR A 224 6.47 -13.08 -20.39
N LEU A 225 6.35 -14.20 -19.67
CA LEU A 225 6.34 -15.54 -20.28
C LEU A 225 5.15 -15.73 -21.20
N PHE A 226 4.01 -15.09 -20.91
CA PHE A 226 2.86 -15.12 -21.80
C PHE A 226 3.14 -14.45 -23.15
N GLN A 227 3.89 -13.33 -23.18
CA GLN A 227 4.26 -12.70 -24.45
C GLN A 227 5.16 -13.59 -25.30
N GLU A 228 6.12 -14.29 -24.68
CA GLU A 228 6.96 -15.27 -25.35
C GLU A 228 6.14 -16.44 -25.92
N LEU A 229 5.18 -16.96 -25.15
CA LEU A 229 4.26 -18.02 -25.59
C LEU A 229 3.34 -17.57 -26.73
N LYS A 230 2.88 -16.32 -26.71
CA LYS A 230 2.07 -15.76 -27.79
C LYS A 230 2.88 -15.57 -29.07
N ALA A 231 4.17 -15.25 -28.98
CA ALA A 231 5.07 -15.16 -30.12
C ALA A 231 5.32 -16.51 -30.80
N LEU A 232 5.08 -17.62 -30.09
CA LEU A 232 5.21 -19.00 -30.56
C LEU A 232 3.89 -19.60 -31.11
N ASP A 233 2.86 -18.77 -31.33
CA ASP A 233 1.54 -19.12 -31.91
C ASP A 233 0.83 -20.31 -31.25
N ALA A 234 0.92 -20.41 -29.93
CA ALA A 234 0.27 -21.47 -29.19
C ALA A 234 -1.22 -21.17 -28.91
N ALA A 235 -2.12 -22.09 -29.27
CA ALA A 235 -3.57 -21.93 -29.17
C ALA A 235 -4.09 -22.00 -27.71
N PHE A 236 -4.17 -20.85 -27.04
CA PHE A 236 -4.72 -20.70 -25.69
C PHE A 236 -5.82 -19.64 -25.62
N LYS A 237 -6.81 -19.85 -24.74
CA LYS A 237 -7.84 -18.86 -24.41
C LYS A 237 -7.50 -18.18 -23.08
N ILE A 238 -7.42 -16.85 -23.07
CA ILE A 238 -7.29 -16.06 -21.84
C ILE A 238 -8.63 -16.12 -21.10
N LYS A 239 -8.61 -16.61 -19.86
CA LYS A 239 -9.78 -16.68 -18.97
C LYS A 239 -9.89 -15.46 -18.08
N ALA A 240 -8.75 -15.01 -17.55
CA ALA A 240 -8.66 -13.81 -16.72
C ALA A 240 -7.27 -13.16 -16.85
N SER A 241 -7.20 -11.87 -16.56
CA SER A 241 -5.98 -11.09 -16.57
C SER A 241 -5.90 -10.19 -15.35
N GLY A 242 -4.69 -10.00 -14.83
CA GLY A 242 -4.40 -8.98 -13.84
C GLY A 242 -2.95 -8.50 -13.95
N PRO A 243 -2.54 -7.55 -13.08
CA PRO A 243 -1.26 -6.88 -13.22
C PRO A 243 -0.07 -7.84 -13.16
N GLY A 244 0.57 -8.06 -14.31
CA GLY A 244 1.75 -8.92 -14.44
C GLY A 244 1.46 -10.43 -14.49
N TRP A 245 0.20 -10.85 -14.61
CA TRP A 245 -0.16 -12.27 -14.72
C TRP A 245 -1.39 -12.50 -15.61
N ARG A 246 -1.53 -13.71 -16.13
CA ARG A 246 -2.67 -14.18 -16.91
C ARG A 246 -3.08 -15.58 -16.46
N LEU A 247 -4.38 -15.84 -16.47
CA LEU A 247 -4.92 -17.19 -16.35
C LEU A 247 -5.34 -17.66 -17.74
N ILE A 248 -4.68 -18.70 -18.24
CA ILE A 248 -4.94 -19.25 -19.57
C ILE A 248 -5.49 -20.66 -19.47
N ALA A 249 -6.36 -21.01 -20.42
CA ALA A 249 -6.87 -22.36 -20.61
C ALA A 249 -6.51 -22.84 -22.03
N PRO A 250 -6.27 -24.15 -22.22
CA PRO A 250 -6.13 -24.72 -23.55
C PRO A 250 -7.42 -24.51 -24.34
N HIS A 251 -7.31 -24.39 -25.67
CA HIS A 251 -8.49 -24.37 -26.54
C HIS A 251 -9.21 -25.72 -26.42
N GLU A 252 -10.45 -25.71 -25.93
CA GLU A 252 -11.31 -26.90 -26.02
C GLU A 252 -11.62 -27.12 -27.50
N PRO A 253 -11.48 -28.36 -28.04
CA PRO A 253 -12.03 -28.65 -29.35
C PRO A 253 -13.53 -28.39 -29.29
N SER A 254 -14.06 -27.62 -30.24
CA SER A 254 -15.49 -27.34 -30.31
C SER A 254 -16.21 -28.70 -30.28
N LYS A 255 -17.15 -28.87 -29.35
CA LYS A 255 -18.07 -30.00 -29.40
C LYS A 255 -18.88 -29.83 -30.68
N ILE A 256 -18.55 -30.61 -31.71
CA ILE A 256 -19.38 -30.84 -32.90
C ILE A 256 -20.46 -31.83 -32.50
#